data_AF-A0A2S0NB15-F1
#
_entry.id   AF-A0A2S0NB15-F1
#
_cell.length_a   1.000
_cell.length_b   1.000
_cell.length_c   1.000
_cell.angle_alpha   90.00
_cell.angle_beta   90.00
_cell.angle_gamma   90.00
#
_symmetry.space_group_name_H-M   'P 1'
#
loop_
_entity.id
_entity.type
_entity.pdbx_description
1 polymer ?
#
loop_
_entity_poly.entity_id
_entity_poly.type
_entity_poly.pdbx_seq_one_letter_code
_entity_poly.pdbx_strand_id
1 'polypeptide(L)'
;MASLWTSNIERDPRYRGAEEIVAAAGYQIAVGEGVIAVAHEETGESRRFRSRKEFLAFAEALAKGEPPPPAKRSAGIRNGQGFGERAARAPAPPPDEAASEADIARLQALCRTLTIERDAWKARAQIREESAANAPVDNGEKYRALKKFIAREFHPDQVRADGIERLVRTEVFKTIWAHIEELERSGR
;
A
#
# COMPACT_ATOMS: atom_id res chain seq x y z
N MET A 1 15.66 10.96 3.77
CA MET A 1 14.90 9.73 3.43
C MET A 1 14.25 9.22 4.70
N ALA A 2 12.95 9.44 4.91
CA ALA A 2 12.26 8.89 6.07
C ALA A 2 12.33 7.36 6.02
N SER A 3 12.67 6.72 7.13
CA SER A 3 12.80 5.26 7.18
C SER A 3 11.45 4.58 6.93
N LEU A 4 11.45 3.38 6.34
CA LEU A 4 10.23 2.61 6.06
C LEU A 4 9.37 2.33 7.32
N TRP A 5 9.94 2.41 8.52
CA TRP A 5 9.19 2.19 9.76
C TRP A 5 8.50 3.46 10.27
N THR A 6 9.03 4.65 9.98
CA THR A 6 8.40 5.93 10.31
C THR A 6 7.13 6.21 9.47
N SER A 7 7.10 5.75 8.21
CA SER A 7 5.89 5.82 7.36
C SER A 7 4.80 4.79 7.73
N ASN A 8 5.12 3.81 8.57
CA ASN A 8 4.16 2.77 8.99
C ASN A 8 3.40 3.13 10.26
N ILE A 9 3.85 4.10 11.05
CA ILE A 9 3.16 4.58 12.26
C ILE A 9 1.80 5.17 11.87
N GLU A 10 1.73 5.87 10.72
CA GLU A 10 0.49 6.47 10.22
C GLU A 10 -0.49 5.44 9.61
N ARG A 11 -0.03 4.24 9.24
CA ARG A 11 -0.82 3.26 8.47
C ARG A 11 -1.24 2.00 9.24
N ASP A 12 -0.57 1.67 10.33
CA ASP A 12 -0.87 0.46 11.10
C ASP A 12 -1.73 0.79 12.35
N PRO A 13 -2.94 0.20 12.50
CA PRO A 13 -3.89 0.51 13.56
C PRO A 13 -3.33 0.43 14.99
N ARG A 14 -2.31 -0.41 15.20
CA ARG A 14 -1.67 -0.59 16.52
C ARG A 14 -0.90 0.64 16.96
N TYR A 15 -0.47 1.47 16.01
CA TYR A 15 0.30 2.68 16.29
C TYR A 15 -0.56 3.91 16.45
N ARG A 16 -1.71 3.96 15.79
CA ARG A 16 -2.71 5.01 16.02
C ARG A 16 -3.12 5.04 17.50
N GLY A 17 -3.37 3.86 18.08
CA GLY A 17 -3.64 3.75 19.51
C GLY A 17 -2.45 4.15 20.39
N ALA A 18 -1.21 3.84 19.99
CA ALA A 18 -0.02 4.22 20.73
C ALA A 18 0.25 5.74 20.68
N GLU A 19 0.01 6.38 19.54
CA GLU A 19 0.09 7.84 19.35
C GLU A 19 -0.95 8.55 20.21
N GLU A 20 -2.19 8.07 20.21
CA GLU A 20 -3.28 8.59 21.05
C GLU A 20 -2.94 8.48 22.54
N ILE A 21 -2.40 7.35 22.99
CA ILE A 21 -2.00 7.14 24.40
C ILE A 21 -0.87 8.11 24.80
N VAL A 22 0.13 8.26 23.93
CA VAL A 22 1.31 9.12 24.19
C VAL A 22 0.91 10.60 24.18
N ALA A 23 0.06 11.02 23.23
CA ALA A 23 -0.49 12.37 23.17
C ALA A 23 -1.42 12.67 24.36
N ALA A 24 -2.26 11.72 24.77
CA ALA A 24 -3.11 11.84 25.96
C ALA A 24 -2.30 11.96 27.26
N ALA A 25 -1.10 11.39 27.29
CA ALA A 25 -0.14 11.53 28.37
C ALA A 25 0.69 12.83 28.29
N GLY A 26 0.33 13.79 27.43
CA GLY A 26 0.97 15.11 27.34
C GLY A 26 2.29 15.13 26.55
N TYR A 27 2.61 14.07 25.83
CA TYR A 27 3.83 14.02 25.03
C TYR A 27 3.57 14.38 23.55
N GLN A 28 4.40 15.27 23.02
CA GLN A 28 4.48 15.59 21.59
C GLN A 28 5.39 14.61 20.87
N ILE A 29 4.95 14.12 19.71
CA ILE A 29 5.70 13.13 18.91
C ILE A 29 6.29 13.83 17.68
N ALA A 30 7.60 13.68 17.48
CA ALA A 30 8.32 14.15 16.31
C ALA A 30 9.01 12.97 15.61
N VAL A 31 8.75 12.81 14.31
CA VAL A 31 9.24 11.69 13.51
C VAL A 31 10.28 12.20 12.51
N GLY A 32 11.52 11.70 12.57
CA GLY A 32 12.60 12.16 11.69
C GLY A 32 13.74 11.16 11.54
N GLU A 33 14.38 11.11 10.36
CA GLU A 33 15.58 10.31 10.05
C GLU A 33 15.64 8.88 10.65
N GLY A 34 14.51 8.19 10.73
CA GLY A 34 14.44 6.83 11.29
C GLY A 34 14.49 6.73 12.80
N VAL A 35 14.13 7.80 13.51
CA VAL A 35 13.98 7.88 14.96
C VAL A 35 12.63 8.54 15.28
N ILE A 36 11.94 8.05 16.31
CA ILE A 36 10.80 8.78 16.91
C ILE A 36 11.34 9.51 18.14
N ALA A 37 11.17 10.81 18.19
CA ALA A 37 11.37 11.61 19.39
C ALA A 37 10.01 11.91 20.02
N VAL A 38 9.95 11.81 21.34
CA VAL A 38 8.75 12.09 22.14
C VAL A 38 9.16 13.06 23.24
N ALA A 39 8.47 14.18 23.38
CA ALA A 39 8.80 15.24 24.33
C ALA A 39 7.58 15.65 25.15
N HIS A 40 7.71 15.66 26.47
CA HIS A 40 6.67 16.15 27.37
C HIS A 40 6.89 17.64 27.64
N GLU A 41 5.87 18.45 27.37
CA GLU A 41 5.98 19.91 27.44
C GLU A 41 6.10 20.40 28.89
N GLU A 42 5.37 19.80 29.83
CA GLU A 42 5.34 20.27 31.23
C GLU A 42 6.51 19.77 32.09
N THR A 43 7.14 18.65 31.72
CA THR A 43 8.21 18.03 32.51
C THR A 43 9.58 18.17 31.84
N GLY A 44 9.62 18.62 30.58
CA GLY A 44 10.83 18.71 29.78
C GLY A 44 11.44 17.34 29.43
N GLU A 45 10.71 16.25 29.68
CA GLU A 45 11.21 14.90 29.38
C GLU A 45 11.21 14.64 27.88
N SER A 46 12.40 14.48 27.28
CA SER A 46 12.54 14.02 25.91
C SER A 46 13.11 12.60 25.84
N ARG A 47 12.48 11.75 25.03
CA ARG A 47 12.91 10.38 24.74
C ARG A 47 13.04 10.18 23.24
N ARG A 48 14.03 9.39 22.82
CA ARG A 48 14.26 9.02 21.42
C ARG A 48 14.24 7.51 21.28
N PHE A 49 13.48 7.02 20.31
CA PHE A 49 13.27 5.61 20.03
C PHE A 49 13.87 5.26 18.67
N ARG A 50 14.81 4.33 18.67
CA ARG A 50 15.47 3.84 17.44
C ARG A 50 14.77 2.63 16.85
N SER A 51 13.87 2.01 17.60
CA SER A 51 13.13 0.84 17.17
C SER A 51 11.64 0.92 17.49
N ARG A 52 10.83 0.31 16.63
CA ARG A 52 9.38 0.11 16.82
C ARG A 52 9.05 -0.48 18.18
N LYS A 53 9.81 -1.50 18.60
CA LYS A 53 9.55 -2.26 19.83
C LYS A 53 9.69 -1.38 21.08
N GLU A 54 10.65 -0.47 21.08
CA GLU A 54 10.88 0.44 22.21
C GLU A 54 9.76 1.48 22.33
N PHE A 55 9.27 2.02 21.21
CA PHE A 55 8.16 2.98 21.20
C PHE A 55 6.83 2.36 21.66
N LEU A 56 6.51 1.15 21.18
CA LEU A 56 5.29 0.47 21.61
C LEU A 56 5.33 0.05 23.09
N ALA A 57 6.47 -0.41 23.58
CA ALA A 57 6.63 -0.73 25.00
C ALA A 57 6.50 0.51 25.89
N PHE A 58 6.90 1.68 25.40
CA PHE A 58 6.71 2.95 26.08
C PHE A 58 5.23 3.36 26.14
N ALA A 59 4.51 3.30 25.01
CA ALA A 59 3.08 3.60 24.96
C ALA A 59 2.26 2.62 25.83
N GLU A 60 2.62 1.33 25.82
CA GLU A 60 1.96 0.33 26.65
C GLU A 60 2.17 0.57 28.15
N ALA A 61 3.38 0.99 28.56
CA ALA A 61 3.65 1.34 29.95
C ALA A 61 2.84 2.57 30.39
N LEU A 62 2.73 3.60 29.54
CA LEU A 62 1.88 4.77 29.80
C LEU A 62 0.40 4.38 29.94
N ALA A 63 -0.11 3.50 29.06
CA ALA A 63 -1.49 3.00 29.15
C ALA A 63 -1.77 2.22 30.45
N LYS A 64 -0.76 1.55 31.00
CA LYS A 64 -0.85 0.79 32.26
C LYS A 64 -0.61 1.64 33.51
N GLY A 65 -0.23 2.92 33.36
CA GLY A 65 0.19 3.77 34.48
C GLY A 65 1.49 3.31 35.13
N GLU A 66 2.27 2.47 34.46
CA GLU A 66 3.55 1.96 34.94
C GLU A 66 4.68 2.93 34.59
N PRO A 67 5.75 3.01 35.41
CA PRO A 67 6.90 3.81 35.07
C PRO A 67 7.47 3.32 33.73
N PRO A 68 7.57 4.19 32.71
CA PRO A 68 7.99 3.78 31.38
C PRO A 68 9.39 3.17 31.44
N PRO A 69 9.65 2.09 30.65
CA PRO A 69 10.90 1.36 30.72
C PRO A 69 12.09 2.33 30.63
N PRO A 70 13.16 2.12 31.42
CA PRO A 70 14.27 3.05 31.47
C PRO A 70 14.82 3.18 30.05
N ALA A 71 14.75 4.40 29.51
CA ALA A 71 15.41 4.71 28.27
C ALA A 71 16.87 4.29 28.46
N LYS A 72 17.40 3.45 27.57
CA LYS A 72 18.83 3.17 27.52
C LYS A 72 19.51 4.48 27.20
N ARG A 73 19.77 5.30 28.23
CA ARG A 73 20.60 6.48 28.16
C ARG A 73 21.92 5.93 27.65
N SER A 74 22.27 6.26 26.41
CA SER A 74 23.66 6.17 25.97
C SER A 74 24.47 6.79 27.10
N ALA A 75 25.33 5.98 27.72
CA ALA A 75 26.02 6.31 28.95
C ALA A 75 26.47 7.77 28.89
N GLY A 76 25.97 8.58 29.82
CA GLY A 76 26.47 9.95 29.97
C GLY A 76 27.96 9.84 30.15
N ILE A 77 28.72 10.52 29.29
CA ILE A 77 30.15 10.70 29.46
C ILE A 77 30.32 11.30 30.85
N ARG A 78 30.78 10.50 31.81
CA ARG A 78 31.19 11.01 33.13
C ARG A 78 32.37 11.93 32.87
N ASN A 79 32.13 13.23 32.90
CA ASN A 79 33.18 14.20 33.19
C ASN A 79 33.57 14.02 34.67
N GLY A 80 34.27 12.94 34.96
CA GLY A 80 34.83 12.62 36.26
C GLY A 80 36.35 12.55 36.12
N GLN A 81 37.00 13.56 36.68
CA GLN A 81 38.34 13.55 37.25
C GLN A 81 39.22 12.31 36.97
N GLY A 82 40.33 12.55 36.28
CA GLY A 82 41.48 11.65 36.28
C GLY A 82 41.78 11.00 34.94
N PHE A 83 42.36 11.76 34.01
CA PHE A 83 43.21 11.17 32.98
C PHE A 83 44.53 11.94 32.98
N GLY A 84 45.57 11.27 33.48
CA GLY A 84 46.94 11.67 33.20
C GLY A 84 47.16 11.80 31.69
N GLU A 85 48.20 12.55 31.34
CA GLU A 85 48.63 12.85 29.96
C GLU A 85 48.46 11.63 29.04
N ARG A 86 47.39 11.63 28.24
CA ARG A 86 47.27 10.69 27.14
C ARG A 86 48.27 11.14 26.08
N ALA A 87 49.31 10.33 25.88
CA ALA A 87 50.18 10.41 24.71
C ALA A 87 49.31 10.63 23.46
N ALA A 88 49.73 11.57 22.61
CA ALA A 88 49.02 11.95 21.41
C ALA A 88 48.61 10.69 20.62
N ARG A 89 47.30 10.48 20.49
CA ARG A 89 46.74 9.40 19.68
C ARG A 89 47.26 9.62 18.26
N ALA A 90 48.02 8.66 17.73
CA ALA A 90 48.44 8.66 16.34
C ALA A 90 47.22 8.94 15.44
N PRO A 91 47.37 9.73 14.35
CA PRO A 91 46.27 9.99 13.44
C PRO A 91 45.71 8.65 12.96
N ALA A 92 44.38 8.52 13.01
CA ALA A 92 43.72 7.34 12.47
C ALA A 92 44.14 7.18 11.00
N PRO A 93 44.41 5.94 10.52
CA PRO A 93 44.60 5.72 9.10
C PRO A 93 43.37 6.28 8.36
N PRO A 94 43.55 6.91 7.19
CA PRO A 94 42.43 7.43 6.42
C PRO A 94 41.42 6.29 6.17
N PRO A 95 40.10 6.57 6.23
CA PRO A 95 39.11 5.57 5.84
C PRO A 95 39.43 5.11 4.40
N ASP A 96 39.35 3.82 4.11
CA ASP A 96 39.58 3.26 2.77
C ASP A 96 38.59 3.89 1.77
N GLU A 97 38.97 5.02 1.15
CA GLU A 97 38.14 5.78 0.20
C GLU A 97 37.70 4.92 -0.99
N ALA A 98 38.53 3.95 -1.36
CA ALA A 98 38.25 2.95 -2.40
C ALA A 98 37.06 2.04 -2.05
N ALA A 99 36.84 1.71 -0.77
CA ALA A 99 35.69 0.91 -0.35
C ALA A 99 34.38 1.71 -0.49
N SER A 100 34.42 3.01 -0.18
CA SER A 100 33.27 3.90 -0.38
C SER A 100 32.94 4.14 -1.85
N GLU A 101 33.94 4.25 -2.73
CA GLU A 101 33.72 4.42 -4.17
C GLU A 101 33.09 3.18 -4.82
N ALA A 102 33.55 1.98 -4.43
CA ALA A 102 32.98 0.72 -4.91
C ALA A 102 31.51 0.56 -4.50
N ASP A 103 31.16 0.94 -3.27
CA ASP A 103 29.79 0.93 -2.78
C ASP A 103 28.90 1.95 -3.52
N ILE A 104 29.43 3.14 -3.79
CA ILE A 104 28.72 4.16 -4.60
C ILE A 104 28.47 3.62 -6.02
N ALA A 105 29.47 3.02 -6.66
CA ALA A 105 29.32 2.45 -8.00
C ALA A 105 28.28 1.32 -8.03
N ARG A 106 28.27 0.46 -7.00
CA ARG A 106 27.27 -0.60 -6.83
C ARG A 106 25.86 -0.05 -6.67
N LEU A 107 25.68 0.96 -5.82
CA LEU A 107 24.39 1.61 -5.62
C LEU A 107 23.89 2.29 -6.91
N GLN A 108 24.77 2.94 -7.65
CA GLN A 108 24.43 3.53 -8.94
C GLN A 108 24.01 2.48 -9.98
N ALA A 109 24.65 1.31 -9.99
CA ALA A 109 24.26 0.21 -10.86
C ALA A 109 22.86 -0.32 -10.49
N LEU A 110 22.59 -0.51 -9.20
CA LEU A 110 21.28 -0.95 -8.69
C LEU A 110 20.17 0.08 -8.97
N CYS A 111 20.46 1.38 -8.82
CA CYS A 111 19.50 2.42 -9.16
C CYS A 111 19.16 2.41 -10.66
N ARG A 112 20.15 2.16 -11.53
CA ARG A 112 19.94 2.05 -12.97
C ARG A 112 19.07 0.84 -13.32
N THR A 113 19.34 -0.34 -12.75
CA THR A 113 18.53 -1.53 -13.00
C THR A 113 17.09 -1.34 -12.53
N LEU A 114 16.89 -0.81 -11.32
CA LEU A 114 15.55 -0.56 -10.79
C LEU A 114 14.77 0.47 -11.63
N THR A 115 15.46 1.46 -12.19
CA THR A 115 14.83 2.45 -13.07
C THR A 115 14.33 1.79 -14.37
N ILE A 116 15.16 0.94 -14.99
CA ILE A 116 14.80 0.19 -16.19
C ILE A 116 13.60 -0.74 -15.91
N GLU A 117 13.64 -1.48 -14.80
CA GLU A 117 12.55 -2.36 -14.41
C GLU A 117 11.25 -1.59 -14.19
N ARG A 118 11.30 -0.49 -13.42
CA ARG A 118 10.15 0.39 -13.19
C ARG A 118 9.55 0.87 -14.50
N ASP A 119 10.38 1.32 -15.44
CA ASP A 119 9.90 1.85 -16.71
C ASP A 119 9.30 0.75 -17.59
N ALA A 120 9.86 -0.45 -17.58
CA ALA A 120 9.27 -1.62 -18.23
C ALA A 120 7.92 -2.01 -17.62
N TRP A 121 7.79 -1.95 -16.29
CA TRP A 121 6.51 -2.18 -15.61
C TRP A 121 5.47 -1.12 -15.94
N LYS A 122 5.85 0.16 -15.96
CA LYS A 122 4.97 1.26 -16.38
C LYS A 122 4.49 1.09 -17.81
N ALA A 123 5.39 0.77 -18.75
CA ALA A 123 5.02 0.53 -20.15
C ALA A 123 4.02 -0.64 -20.28
N ARG A 124 4.26 -1.75 -19.58
CA ARG A 124 3.33 -2.89 -19.58
C ARG A 124 1.97 -2.56 -18.96
N ALA A 125 1.97 -1.81 -17.85
CA ALA A 125 0.74 -1.38 -17.21
C ALA A 125 -0.06 -0.46 -18.14
N GLN A 126 0.60 0.51 -18.78
CA GLN A 126 -0.03 1.43 -19.71
C GLN A 126 -0.63 0.71 -20.92
N ILE A 127 0.11 -0.23 -21.55
CA ILE A 127 -0.44 -1.05 -22.65
C ILE A 127 -1.68 -1.82 -22.20
N ARG A 128 -1.68 -2.35 -20.97
CA ARG A 128 -2.82 -3.11 -20.44
C ARG A 128 -4.01 -2.19 -20.16
N GLU A 129 -3.78 -1.01 -19.60
CA GLU A 129 -4.82 -0.01 -19.37
C GLU A 129 -5.42 0.50 -20.67
N GLU A 130 -4.59 0.80 -21.67
CA GLU A 130 -5.04 1.18 -23.02
C GLU A 130 -5.82 0.05 -23.69
N SER A 131 -5.39 -1.22 -23.54
CA SER A 131 -6.14 -2.37 -24.05
C SER A 131 -7.47 -2.59 -23.32
N ALA A 132 -7.54 -2.29 -22.02
CA ALA A 132 -8.76 -2.43 -21.22
C ALA A 132 -9.74 -1.27 -21.46
N ALA A 133 -9.23 -0.06 -21.66
CA ALA A 133 -10.02 1.11 -22.05
C ALA A 133 -10.60 0.96 -23.47
N ASN A 134 -9.84 0.35 -24.37
CA ASN A 134 -10.28 0.04 -25.73
C ASN A 134 -10.94 -1.33 -25.87
N ALA A 135 -11.08 -2.09 -24.78
CA ALA A 135 -11.78 -3.35 -24.83
C ALA A 135 -13.25 -3.06 -25.17
N PRO A 136 -13.80 -3.64 -26.26
CA PRO A 136 -15.21 -3.48 -26.55
C PRO A 136 -15.98 -4.01 -25.35
N VAL A 137 -16.89 -3.19 -24.81
CA VAL A 137 -17.84 -3.64 -23.78
C VAL A 137 -18.54 -4.88 -24.35
N ASP A 138 -18.32 -6.04 -23.73
CA ASP A 138 -18.88 -7.32 -24.20
C ASP A 138 -20.40 -7.34 -23.97
N ASN A 139 -21.10 -6.61 -24.82
CA ASN A 139 -22.54 -6.65 -24.96
C ASN A 139 -22.98 -7.96 -25.62
N GLY A 140 -22.05 -8.74 -26.18
CA GLY A 140 -22.30 -10.03 -26.81
C GLY A 140 -22.82 -11.06 -25.81
N GLU A 141 -22.28 -11.10 -24.59
CA GLU A 141 -22.79 -11.99 -23.54
C GLU A 141 -24.22 -11.66 -23.10
N LYS A 142 -24.51 -10.38 -22.85
CA LYS A 142 -25.86 -9.91 -22.47
C LYS A 142 -26.86 -10.16 -23.60
N TYR A 143 -26.46 -9.90 -24.83
CA TYR A 143 -27.27 -10.12 -26.02
C TYR A 143 -27.55 -11.61 -26.25
N ARG A 144 -26.54 -12.47 -26.12
CA ARG A 144 -26.70 -13.95 -26.20
C ARG A 144 -27.62 -14.47 -25.09
N ALA A 145 -27.51 -13.94 -23.87
CA ALA A 145 -28.39 -14.31 -22.77
C ALA A 145 -29.85 -13.91 -23.04
N LEU A 146 -30.07 -12.69 -23.55
CA LEU A 146 -31.40 -12.22 -23.93
C LEU A 146 -32.00 -13.04 -25.08
N LYS A 147 -31.21 -13.34 -26.13
CA LYS A 147 -31.63 -14.18 -27.26
C LYS A 147 -32.04 -15.58 -26.79
N LYS A 148 -31.26 -16.19 -25.89
CA LYS A 148 -31.58 -17.50 -25.29
C LYS A 148 -32.87 -17.44 -24.47
N PHE A 149 -33.09 -16.37 -23.71
CA PHE A 149 -34.30 -16.19 -22.93
C PHE A 149 -35.54 -16.12 -23.83
N ILE A 150 -35.50 -15.29 -24.88
CA ILE A 150 -36.60 -15.15 -25.85
C ILE A 150 -36.90 -16.47 -26.56
N ALA A 151 -35.86 -17.19 -26.99
CA ALA A 151 -36.00 -18.52 -27.60
C ALA A 151 -36.52 -19.59 -26.63
N ARG A 152 -36.47 -19.38 -25.32
CA ARG A 152 -37.05 -20.32 -24.36
C ARG A 152 -38.52 -20.00 -24.07
N GLU A 153 -38.83 -18.73 -23.83
CA GLU A 153 -40.18 -18.33 -23.39
C GLU A 153 -41.20 -18.26 -24.53
N PHE A 154 -40.76 -17.95 -25.76
CA PHE A 154 -41.65 -17.64 -26.88
C PHE A 154 -41.56 -18.63 -28.06
N HIS A 155 -40.67 -19.63 -27.99
CA HIS A 155 -40.52 -20.58 -29.10
C HIS A 155 -41.75 -21.48 -29.23
N PRO A 156 -42.32 -21.64 -30.43
CA PRO A 156 -43.62 -22.28 -30.65
C PRO A 156 -43.69 -23.74 -30.16
N ASP A 157 -42.56 -24.43 -30.08
CA ASP A 157 -42.47 -25.82 -29.60
C ASP A 157 -42.36 -25.96 -28.07
N GLN A 158 -42.02 -24.89 -27.34
CA GLN A 158 -41.88 -24.93 -25.87
C GLN A 158 -43.18 -24.54 -25.14
N VAL A 159 -44.22 -24.16 -25.88
CA VAL A 159 -45.46 -23.62 -25.32
C VAL A 159 -46.43 -24.75 -24.96
N ARG A 160 -46.62 -24.99 -23.66
CA ARG A 160 -47.73 -25.81 -23.09
C ARG A 160 -49.01 -24.98 -22.89
N ALA A 161 -49.29 -24.04 -23.78
CA ALA A 161 -50.48 -23.18 -23.72
C ALA A 161 -51.38 -23.44 -24.94
N ASP A 162 -52.67 -23.57 -24.70
CA ASP A 162 -53.67 -23.89 -25.72
C ASP A 162 -54.29 -22.63 -26.35
N GLY A 163 -54.61 -22.70 -27.65
CA GLY A 163 -55.42 -21.70 -28.34
C GLY A 163 -54.69 -20.38 -28.66
N ILE A 164 -55.28 -19.26 -28.25
CA ILE A 164 -54.91 -17.89 -28.66
C ILE A 164 -53.51 -17.51 -28.16
N GLU A 165 -53.11 -17.97 -26.98
CA GLU A 165 -51.80 -17.65 -26.41
C GLU A 165 -50.66 -18.21 -27.27
N ARG A 166 -50.82 -19.42 -27.81
CA ARG A 166 -49.86 -20.01 -28.75
C ARG A 166 -49.73 -19.18 -30.02
N LEU A 167 -50.86 -18.69 -30.55
CA LEU A 167 -50.88 -17.83 -31.73
C LEU A 167 -50.14 -16.51 -31.47
N VAL A 168 -50.47 -15.83 -30.37
CA VAL A 168 -49.85 -14.56 -29.98
C VAL A 168 -48.36 -14.73 -29.74
N ARG A 169 -47.93 -15.75 -28.98
CA ARG A 169 -46.49 -16.02 -28.74
C ARG A 169 -45.75 -16.34 -30.04
N THR A 170 -46.37 -17.07 -30.96
CA THR A 170 -45.77 -17.41 -32.26
C THR A 170 -45.56 -16.17 -33.12
N GLU A 171 -46.55 -15.27 -33.21
CA GLU A 171 -46.43 -14.04 -33.98
C GLU A 171 -45.41 -13.08 -33.34
N VAL A 172 -45.45 -12.92 -32.02
CA VAL A 172 -44.46 -12.12 -31.27
C VAL A 172 -43.05 -12.67 -31.47
N PHE A 173 -42.87 -13.99 -31.42
CA PHE A 173 -41.59 -14.63 -31.66
C PHE A 173 -41.08 -14.34 -33.07
N LYS A 174 -41.90 -14.50 -34.11
CA LYS A 174 -41.49 -14.21 -35.50
C LYS A 174 -41.05 -12.76 -35.67
N THR A 175 -41.82 -11.80 -35.15
CA THR A 175 -41.50 -10.37 -35.29
C THR A 175 -40.21 -10.02 -34.56
N ILE A 176 -40.05 -10.45 -33.31
CA ILE A 176 -38.86 -10.14 -32.50
C ILE A 176 -37.63 -10.85 -33.07
N TRP A 177 -37.77 -12.11 -33.49
CA TRP A 177 -36.65 -12.90 -34.00
C TRP A 177 -36.10 -12.35 -35.32
N ALA A 178 -36.97 -11.91 -36.24
CA ALA A 178 -36.55 -11.26 -37.48
C ALA A 178 -35.72 -9.99 -37.20
N HIS A 179 -36.12 -9.19 -36.21
CA HIS A 179 -35.40 -7.98 -35.81
C HIS A 179 -34.06 -8.29 -35.12
N ILE A 180 -34.00 -9.35 -34.31
CA ILE A 180 -32.75 -9.85 -33.71
C ILE A 180 -31.77 -10.30 -34.80
N GLU A 181 -32.25 -11.01 -35.83
CA GLU A 181 -31.41 -11.45 -36.95
C GLU A 181 -30.93 -10.28 -37.81
N GLU A 182 -31.76 -9.24 -37.98
CA GLU A 182 -31.37 -8.00 -38.65
C GLU A 182 -30.27 -7.26 -37.89
N LEU A 183 -30.41 -7.10 -36.56
CA LEU A 183 -29.41 -6.51 -35.69
C LEU A 183 -28.09 -7.31 -35.68
N GLU A 184 -28.14 -8.64 -35.72
CA GLU A 184 -26.94 -9.50 -35.85
C GLU A 184 -26.26 -9.41 -37.21
N ARG A 185 -26.99 -9.02 -38.25
CA ARG A 185 -26.46 -8.81 -39.60
C ARG A 185 -25.88 -7.41 -39.76
N SER A 186 -26.46 -6.41 -39.10
CA SER A 186 -25.96 -5.02 -39.12
C SER A 186 -24.85 -4.75 -38.11
N GLY A 187 -24.78 -5.53 -37.02
CA GLY A 187 -23.76 -5.41 -35.98
C GLY A 187 -22.49 -6.25 -36.21
N ARG A 188 -22.38 -6.93 -37.36
CA ARG A 188 -21.17 -7.62 -37.83
C ARG A 188 -20.47 -6.78 -38.88
#